data_AF-A0A2V9D2S8-F1
#
_entry.id   AF-A0A2V9D2S8-F1
#
_cell.length_a   1.000
_cell.length_b   1.000
_cell.length_c   1.000
_cell.angle_alpha   90.00
_cell.angle_beta   90.00
_cell.angle_gamma   90.00
#
_symmetry.space_group_name_H-M   'P 1'
#
loop_
_entity.id
_entity.type
_entity.pdbx_description
1 polymer ?
#
loop_
_entity_poly.entity_id
_entity_poly.type
_entity_poly.pdbx_seq_one_letter_code
_entity_poly.pdbx_strand_id
1 'polypeptide(L)' 'MAVKRKSKWESLGERVAQLKDGESVVLEREGNLAEEARKIRNGLYGIKACILVRRMVKVVGGKIAITRVGTWQTLGAF' A
#
# COMPACT_ATOMS: atom_id res chain seq x y z
N MET A 1 -0.76 -24.03 16.94
CA MET A 1 -0.14 -22.87 16.25
C MET A 1 -1.11 -21.69 16.30
N ALA A 2 -0.81 -20.64 17.06
CA ALA A 2 -1.67 -19.45 17.11
C ALA A 2 -1.55 -18.68 15.78
N VAL A 3 -2.63 -18.59 15.02
CA VAL A 3 -2.69 -17.77 13.81
C VAL A 3 -2.55 -16.30 14.24
N LYS A 4 -1.35 -15.74 14.12
CA LYS A 4 -1.15 -14.29 14.27
C LYS A 4 -2.06 -13.62 13.24
N ARG A 5 -3.13 -12.95 13.71
CA ARG A 5 -3.99 -12.12 12.85
C ARG A 5 -3.10 -11.02 12.28
N LYS A 6 -2.67 -11.17 11.03
CA LYS A 6 -2.02 -10.07 10.30
C LYS A 6 -2.97 -8.89 10.29
N SER A 7 -2.47 -7.71 10.62
CA SER A 7 -3.26 -6.50 10.55
C SER A 7 -3.73 -6.29 9.10
N LYS A 8 -4.90 -5.65 8.91
CA LYS A 8 -5.44 -5.32 7.57
C LYS A 8 -4.38 -4.64 6.68
N TRP A 9 -3.52 -3.83 7.29
CA TRP A 9 -2.48 -3.08 6.61
C TRP A 9 -1.27 -3.95 6.23
N GLU A 10 -0.88 -4.90 7.06
CA GLU A 10 0.17 -5.87 6.72
C GLU A 10 -0.24 -6.75 5.55
N SER A 11 -1.49 -7.26 5.54
CA SER A 11 -2.00 -8.03 4.41
C SER A 11 -2.05 -7.20 3.13
N LEU A 12 -2.45 -5.92 3.21
CA LEU A 12 -2.42 -5.02 2.05
C LEU A 12 -1.00 -4.72 1.59
N GLY A 13 -0.07 -4.50 2.52
CA GLY A 13 1.35 -4.29 2.24
C GLY A 13 1.98 -5.51 1.54
N GLU A 14 1.67 -6.72 1.99
CA GLU A 14 2.10 -7.97 1.34
C GLU A 14 1.56 -8.10 -0.08
N ARG A 15 0.27 -7.80 -0.30
CA ARG A 15 -0.32 -7.80 -1.65
C ARG A 15 0.37 -6.81 -2.57
N VAL A 16 0.69 -5.61 -2.08
CA VAL A 16 1.42 -4.59 -2.86
C VAL A 16 2.87 -5.03 -3.12
N ALA A 17 3.51 -5.69 -2.15
CA ALA A 17 4.86 -6.22 -2.29
C ALA A 17 4.99 -7.43 -3.23
N GLN A 18 3.86 -8.03 -3.64
CA GLN A 18 3.83 -9.11 -4.65
C GLN A 18 3.57 -8.60 -6.08
N LEU A 19 3.11 -7.35 -6.24
CA LEU A 19 2.94 -6.73 -7.56
C LEU A 19 4.29 -6.61 -8.27
N LYS A 20 4.31 -6.59 -9.60
CA LYS A 20 5.51 -6.13 -10.35
C LYS A 20 5.56 -4.61 -10.38
N ASP A 21 6.73 -4.06 -10.67
CA ASP A 21 6.87 -2.62 -10.83
C ASP A 21 6.02 -2.13 -12.01
N GLY A 22 5.23 -1.08 -11.79
CA GLY A 22 4.21 -0.58 -12.71
C GLY A 22 2.82 -1.21 -12.52
N GLU A 23 2.70 -2.35 -11.85
CA GLU A 23 1.40 -2.97 -11.58
C GLU A 23 0.67 -2.25 -10.45
N SER A 24 -0.67 -2.33 -10.48
CA SER A 24 -1.53 -1.65 -9.52
C SER A 24 -2.58 -2.58 -8.95
N VAL A 25 -2.85 -2.44 -7.65
CA VAL A 25 -4.05 -3.00 -7.03
C VAL A 25 -5.10 -1.90 -6.87
N VAL A 26 -6.32 -2.18 -7.31
CA VAL A 26 -7.44 -1.26 -7.17
C VAL A 26 -8.30 -1.71 -6.00
N LEU A 27 -8.62 -0.77 -5.12
CA LEU A 27 -9.51 -0.96 -3.99
C LEU A 27 -10.79 -0.17 -4.24
N GLU A 28 -11.91 -0.88 -4.24
CA GLU A 28 -13.23 -0.28 -4.18
C GLU A 28 -13.51 0.10 -2.73
N ARG A 29 -13.90 1.35 -2.51
CA ARG A 29 -14.25 1.88 -1.20
C ARG A 29 -15.46 2.78 -1.31
N GLU A 30 -16.37 2.61 -0.38
CA GLU A 30 -17.53 3.47 -0.22
C GLU A 30 -17.17 4.66 0.68
N GLY A 31 -17.81 5.80 0.43
CA GLY A 31 -17.62 7.03 1.20
C GLY A 31 -16.52 7.95 0.66
N ASN A 32 -15.89 8.72 1.55
CA ASN A 32 -14.90 9.73 1.16
C ASN A 32 -13.57 9.08 0.77
N LEU A 33 -13.35 8.95 -0.54
CA LEU A 33 -12.15 8.36 -1.14
C LEU A 33 -10.86 9.06 -0.74
N ALA A 34 -10.88 10.37 -0.51
CA ALA A 34 -9.70 11.12 -0.09
C ALA A 34 -9.29 10.76 1.35
N GLU A 35 -10.27 10.56 2.23
CA GLU A 35 -10.04 10.12 3.60
C GLU A 35 -9.57 8.67 3.65
N GLU A 36 -10.20 7.78 2.87
CA GLU A 36 -9.79 6.38 2.78
C GLU A 36 -8.38 6.24 2.18
N ALA A 37 -8.04 7.02 1.15
CA ALA A 37 -6.68 7.06 0.61
C ALA A 37 -5.67 7.57 1.64
N ARG A 38 -6.05 8.54 2.48
CA ARG A 38 -5.21 9.03 3.59
C ARG A 38 -4.98 7.94 4.65
N LYS A 39 -6.02 7.20 5.04
CA LYS A 39 -5.91 6.07 5.97
C LYS A 39 -4.98 4.99 5.43
N ILE A 40 -5.13 4.62 4.16
CA ILE A 40 -4.27 3.64 3.48
C ILE A 40 -2.81 4.09 3.50
N ARG A 41 -2.52 5.35 3.13
CA ARG A 41 -1.15 5.88 3.19
C ARG A 41 -0.58 5.78 4.59
N ASN A 42 -1.33 6.20 5.60
CA ASN A 42 -0.87 6.20 7.00
C ASN A 42 -0.62 4.77 7.51
N GLY A 43 -1.53 3.83 7.20
CA GLY A 43 -1.38 2.42 7.58
C GLY A 43 -0.16 1.76 6.93
N LEU A 44 0.05 1.99 5.64
CA LEU A 44 1.21 1.45 4.91
C LEU A 44 2.53 2.14 5.32
N TYR A 45 2.50 3.43 5.67
CA TYR A 45 3.67 4.13 6.21
C TYR A 45 4.17 3.51 7.52
N GLY A 46 3.25 3.10 8.40
CA GLY A 46 3.58 2.46 9.68
C GLY A 46 4.32 1.12 9.57
N ILE A 47 4.20 0.44 8.42
CA ILE A 47 4.84 -0.88 8.19
C ILE A 47 6.27 -0.72 7.63
N LYS A 48 6.85 0.50 7.67
CA LYS A 48 8.15 0.85 7.07
C LYS A 48 8.25 0.49 5.58
N ALA A 49 7.12 0.34 4.88
CA ALA A 49 7.03 0.08 3.43
C ALA A 49 7.28 1.33 2.55
N CYS A 50 8.12 2.26 3.03
CA CYS A 50 8.73 3.37 2.31
C CYS A 50 7.91 4.65 2.02
N ILE A 51 8.70 5.73 1.89
CA ILE A 51 8.42 7.06 1.33
C ILE A 51 7.66 7.01 -0.02
N LEU A 52 7.73 5.90 -0.76
CA LEU A 52 7.06 5.69 -2.05
C LEU A 52 5.54 5.52 -1.94
N VAL A 53 4.98 5.08 -0.81
CA VAL A 53 3.52 4.91 -0.61
C VAL A 53 2.74 6.19 -0.91
N ARG A 54 3.32 7.36 -0.64
CA ARG A 54 2.70 8.66 -1.00
C ARG A 54 2.51 8.84 -2.50
N ARG A 55 3.38 8.25 -3.33
CA ARG A 55 3.30 8.26 -4.81
C ARG A 55 2.46 7.10 -5.36
N MET A 56 2.30 6.02 -4.59
CA MET A 56 1.59 4.80 -5.00
C MET A 56 0.07 4.93 -4.92
N VAL A 57 -0.47 5.65 -3.92
CA VAL A 57 -1.93 5.71 -3.67
C VAL A 57 -2.56 6.89 -4.41
N LYS A 58 -3.39 6.61 -5.42
CA LYS A 58 -4.17 7.59 -6.20
C LYS A 58 -5.65 7.23 -6.21
N VAL A 59 -6.51 8.24 -6.35
CA VAL A 59 -7.93 8.03 -6.65
C VAL A 59 -8.10 8.11 -8.17
N VAL A 60 -8.59 7.04 -8.79
CA VAL A 60 -8.81 6.92 -10.23
C VAL A 60 -10.21 6.38 -10.46
N GLY A 61 -11.06 7.14 -11.16
CA GLY A 61 -12.42 6.70 -11.51
C GLY A 61 -13.28 6.32 -10.30
N GLY A 62 -13.16 7.04 -9.18
CA GLY A 62 -13.91 6.72 -7.95
C GLY A 62 -13.37 5.54 -7.15
N LYS A 63 -12.21 5.00 -7.49
CA LYS A 63 -11.55 3.90 -6.77
C LYS A 63 -10.16 4.31 -6.31
N ILE A 64 -9.61 3.60 -5.33
CA ILE A 64 -8.24 3.85 -4.85
C ILE A 64 -7.31 2.87 -5.54
N ALA A 65 -6.45 3.37 -6.41
CA ALA A 65 -5.38 2.61 -7.04
C ALA A 65 -4.10 2.72 -6.20
N ILE A 66 -3.43 1.59 -5.98
CA ILE A 66 -2.12 1.51 -5.32
C ILE A 66 -1.16 0.88 -6.31
N THR A 67 -0.30 1.69 -6.92
CA THR A 67 0.68 1.26 -7.93
C THR A 67 2.02 0.96 -7.29
N ARG A 68 2.61 -0.22 -7.53
CA ARG A 68 3.99 -0.47 -7.15
C ARG A 68 4.93 0.27 -8.10
N VAL A 69 5.82 1.10 -7.57
CA VAL A 69 6.73 1.96 -8.38
C VAL A 69 8.16 1.41 -8.40
N GLY A 70 8.45 0.36 -7.64
CA GLY A 70 9.81 -0.13 -7.38
C GLY A 70 10.02 -0.54 -5.94
N THR A 71 10.83 -1.57 -5.72
CA THR A 71 11.49 -1.77 -4.42
C THR A 71 12.71 -0.86 -4.35
N TRP A 72 12.75 0.04 -3.38
CA TRP A 72 14.04 0.50 -2.88
C TRP A 72 14.70 -0.72 -2.23
N GLN A 73 15.83 -1.20 -2.78
CA GLN A 73 16.79 -1.97 -1.99
C GLN A 73 16.98 -1.18 -0.70
N THR A 74 16.72 -1.79 0.45
CA THR A 74 17.08 -1.24 1.75
C THR A 74 18.40 -0.47 1.62
N LEU A 75 18.40 0.84 1.86
CA LEU A 75 19.66 1.55 2.13
C LEU A 75 20.26 0.87 3.36
N GLY A 76 21.09 -0.14 3.14
CA GLY A 76 21.46 -1.11 4.17
C GLY A 76 22.00 -2.42 3.61
N ALA A 77 22.83 -2.35 2.56
CA ALA A 77 23.91 -3.29 2.33
C ALA A 77 25.15 -2.46 1.98
N PHE A 78 25.77 -1.91 3.02
CA PHE A 78 27.17 -1.49 3.05
C PHE A 78 27.84 -2.32 4.14
#